data_AF-A0A6G9A899-F1
#
_entry.id   AF-A0A6G9A899-F1
#
_cell.length_a   1.000
_cell.length_b   1.000
_cell.length_c   1.000
_cell.angle_alpha   90.00
_cell.angle_beta   90.00
_cell.angle_gamma   90.00
#
_symmetry.space_group_name_H-M   'P 1'
#
loop_
_entity.id
_entity.type
_entity.pdbx_description
1 polymer ?
#
loop_
_entity_poly.entity_id
_entity_poly.type
_entity_poly.pdbx_seq_one_letter_code
_entity_poly.pdbx_strand_id
1 'polypeptide(L)'
;MSSAAQRFISLIFDGRYDEADAVLREQRDPASVGDTPRLIGVGEALRTKILQLGFAPSAQRRILAGTYMSACQLREQKYWCDAAAIYLDVVELSLTIDEAFFLNDARLSRAVCLKNLGRITEYEREKAKVPADTTILIDGVNWRVEDL
;
A
#
# COMPACT_ATOMS: atom_id res chain seq x y z
N MET A 1 -3.23 1.42 -24.37
CA MET A 1 -2.48 0.29 -23.79
C MET A 1 -2.56 0.40 -22.28
N SER A 2 -3.08 -0.62 -21.58
CA SER A 2 -3.13 -0.63 -20.11
C SER A 2 -1.72 -0.84 -19.57
N SER A 3 -1.23 0.06 -18.72
CA SER A 3 0.09 -0.10 -18.08
C SER A 3 0.05 -1.26 -17.08
N ALA A 4 1.19 -1.88 -16.77
CA ALA A 4 1.28 -2.95 -15.77
C ALA A 4 0.64 -2.54 -14.42
N ALA A 5 0.80 -1.27 -14.04
CA ALA A 5 0.16 -0.65 -12.88
C ALA A 5 -1.38 -0.67 -12.97
N GLN A 6 -1.97 -0.27 -14.09
CA GLN A 6 -3.43 -0.30 -14.27
C GLN A 6 -4.01 -1.71 -14.24
N ARG A 7 -3.27 -2.67 -14.83
CA ARG A 7 -3.62 -4.09 -14.79
C ARG A 7 -3.56 -4.62 -13.36
N PHE A 8 -2.48 -4.34 -12.62
CA PHE A 8 -2.32 -4.72 -11.22
C PHE A 8 -3.48 -4.19 -10.36
N ILE A 9 -3.75 -2.88 -10.40
CA ILE A 9 -4.85 -2.28 -9.64
C ILE A 9 -6.19 -2.93 -10.00
N SER A 10 -6.48 -3.14 -11.28
CA SER A 10 -7.77 -3.75 -11.67
C SER A 10 -7.90 -5.17 -11.14
N LEU A 11 -6.84 -5.98 -11.20
CA LEU A 11 -6.84 -7.33 -10.64
C LEU A 11 -7.06 -7.34 -9.12
N ILE A 12 -6.48 -6.39 -8.38
CA ILE A 12 -6.75 -6.24 -6.93
C ILE A 12 -8.23 -5.95 -6.67
N PHE A 13 -8.83 -5.02 -7.42
CA PHE A 13 -10.25 -4.67 -7.27
C PHE A 13 -11.19 -5.82 -7.67
N ASP A 14 -10.76 -6.69 -8.59
CA ASP A 14 -11.50 -7.87 -9.03
C ASP A 14 -11.25 -9.10 -8.13
N GLY A 15 -10.43 -8.97 -7.07
CA GLY A 15 -10.09 -10.07 -6.15
C GLY A 15 -9.14 -11.13 -6.75
N ARG A 16 -8.47 -10.83 -7.86
CA ARG A 16 -7.57 -11.75 -8.60
C ARG A 16 -6.13 -11.59 -8.14
N TYR A 17 -5.88 -11.89 -6.86
CA TYR A 17 -4.60 -11.60 -6.20
C TYR A 17 -3.42 -12.38 -6.77
N ASP A 18 -3.57 -13.66 -7.09
CA ASP A 18 -2.50 -14.49 -7.66
C ASP A 18 -2.01 -13.93 -9.01
N GLU A 19 -2.93 -13.38 -9.81
CA GLU A 19 -2.60 -12.76 -11.08
C GLU A 19 -1.99 -11.37 -10.90
N ALA A 20 -2.45 -10.61 -9.91
CA ALA A 20 -1.85 -9.33 -9.56
C ALA A 20 -0.39 -9.53 -9.10
N ASP A 21 -0.15 -10.57 -8.30
CA ASP A 21 1.18 -10.97 -7.85
C ASP A 21 2.07 -11.42 -9.01
N ALA A 22 1.55 -12.23 -9.95
CA ALA A 22 2.26 -12.59 -11.17
C ALA A 22 2.72 -11.36 -11.97
N VAL A 23 1.84 -10.35 -12.11
CA VAL A 23 2.19 -9.08 -12.76
C VAL A 23 3.33 -8.36 -12.04
N LEU A 24 3.33 -8.32 -10.70
CA LEU A 24 4.43 -7.72 -9.93
C LEU A 24 5.74 -8.48 -10.10
N ARG A 25 5.70 -9.81 -10.12
CA ARG A 25 6.88 -10.67 -10.29
C ARG A 25 7.48 -10.56 -11.68
N GLU A 26 6.67 -10.50 -12.73
CA GLU A 26 7.12 -10.27 -14.11
C GLU A 26 7.89 -8.96 -14.24
N GLN A 27 7.53 -7.93 -13.47
CA GLN A 27 8.21 -6.63 -13.49
C GLN A 27 9.48 -6.59 -12.64
N ARG A 28 9.68 -7.55 -11.74
CA ARG A 28 10.76 -7.60 -10.75
C ARG A 28 12.08 -8.13 -11.31
N ASP A 29 12.39 -7.89 -12.59
CA ASP A 29 13.53 -8.48 -13.31
C ASP A 29 14.82 -8.49 -12.44
N PRO A 30 15.28 -9.68 -11.99
CA PRO A 30 16.36 -9.79 -11.02
C PRO A 30 17.73 -9.39 -11.57
N ALA A 31 17.87 -9.17 -12.88
CA ALA A 31 19.12 -8.73 -13.50
C ALA A 31 19.44 -7.23 -13.29
N SER A 32 18.47 -6.44 -12.83
CA SER A 32 18.63 -5.00 -12.56
C SER A 32 18.93 -4.73 -11.09
N VAL A 33 20.13 -5.11 -10.61
CA VAL A 33 20.59 -4.85 -9.24
C VAL A 33 20.95 -3.36 -8.99
N GLY A 34 20.90 -2.51 -10.03
CA GLY A 34 21.35 -1.12 -9.96
C GLY A 34 20.27 -0.04 -9.95
N ASP A 35 19.10 -0.29 -10.51
CA ASP A 35 18.09 0.76 -10.66
C ASP A 35 16.77 0.25 -10.14
N THR A 36 16.15 1.04 -9.27
CA THR A 36 14.77 0.89 -8.83
C THR A 36 13.84 0.91 -10.06
N PRO A 37 13.14 -0.18 -10.47
CA PRO A 37 12.33 -0.13 -11.68
C PRO A 37 10.85 -0.51 -11.48
N ARG A 38 10.01 0.31 -12.14
CA ARG A 38 8.78 -0.06 -12.90
C ARG A 38 7.38 0.08 -12.29
N LEU A 39 7.18 0.64 -11.09
CA LEU A 39 5.82 0.93 -10.59
C LEU A 39 5.53 2.37 -10.16
N ILE A 40 6.31 3.34 -10.67
CA ILE A 40 6.07 4.79 -10.49
C ILE A 40 4.62 5.21 -10.84
N GLY A 41 3.92 4.46 -11.70
CA GLY A 41 2.54 4.73 -12.09
C GLY A 41 1.43 4.12 -11.23
N VAL A 42 1.70 3.37 -10.14
CA VAL A 42 0.62 2.70 -9.38
C VAL A 42 -0.25 3.69 -8.63
N GLY A 43 0.33 4.70 -7.97
CA GLY A 43 -0.44 5.75 -7.30
C GLY A 43 -1.32 6.54 -8.28
N GLU A 44 -0.82 6.83 -9.48
CA GLU A 44 -1.60 7.52 -10.51
C GLU A 44 -2.71 6.64 -11.11
N ALA A 45 -2.41 5.37 -11.38
CA ALA A 45 -3.39 4.38 -11.83
C ALA A 45 -4.52 4.20 -10.80
N LEU A 46 -4.16 4.19 -9.52
CA LEU A 46 -5.11 4.15 -8.43
C LEU A 46 -5.98 5.41 -8.41
N ARG A 47 -5.40 6.61 -8.43
CA ARG A 47 -6.17 7.87 -8.48
C ARG A 47 -7.12 7.91 -9.68
N THR A 48 -6.68 7.41 -10.83
CA THR A 48 -7.54 7.26 -12.02
C THR A 48 -8.70 6.31 -11.75
N LYS A 49 -8.45 5.15 -11.13
CA LYS A 49 -9.49 4.19 -10.75
C LYS A 49 -10.48 4.77 -9.74
N ILE A 50 -10.01 5.57 -8.80
CA ILE A 50 -10.82 6.30 -7.81
C ILE A 50 -11.79 7.24 -8.52
N LEU A 51 -11.28 8.06 -9.45
CA LEU A 51 -12.11 8.97 -10.23
C LEU A 51 -13.18 8.22 -11.05
N GLN A 52 -12.90 7.00 -11.50
CA GLN A 52 -13.85 6.17 -12.25
C GLN A 52 -14.96 5.56 -11.38
N LEU A 53 -14.67 5.19 -10.13
CA LEU A 53 -15.63 4.53 -9.23
C LEU A 53 -16.60 5.50 -8.54
N GLY A 54 -16.32 6.80 -8.57
CA GLY A 54 -17.17 7.86 -8.04
C GLY A 54 -17.10 8.05 -6.52
N PHE A 55 -17.79 9.08 -6.00
CA PHE A 55 -17.66 9.57 -4.61
C PHE A 55 -18.72 9.02 -3.64
N ALA A 56 -19.49 8.00 -4.02
CA ALA A 56 -20.47 7.42 -3.10
C ALA A 56 -19.74 6.77 -1.90
N PRO A 57 -20.28 6.81 -0.66
CA PRO A 57 -19.63 6.23 0.52
C PRO A 57 -19.27 4.74 0.36
N SER A 58 -20.13 3.97 -0.31
CA SER A 58 -19.86 2.56 -0.63
C SER A 58 -18.73 2.38 -1.65
N ALA A 59 -18.60 3.31 -2.60
CA ALA A 59 -17.48 3.33 -3.55
C ALA A 59 -16.18 3.72 -2.85
N GLN A 60 -16.21 4.71 -1.95
CA GLN A 60 -15.05 5.13 -1.15
C GLN A 60 -14.52 4.01 -0.26
N ARG A 61 -15.39 3.23 0.39
CA ARG A 61 -14.96 2.05 1.17
C ARG A 61 -14.34 0.96 0.29
N ARG A 62 -14.90 0.69 -0.89
CA ARG A 62 -14.31 -0.27 -1.84
C ARG A 62 -12.95 0.21 -2.35
N ILE A 63 -12.84 1.49 -2.65
CA ILE A 63 -11.60 2.16 -3.01
C ILE A 63 -10.57 1.98 -1.90
N LEU A 64 -10.94 2.30 -0.66
CA LEU A 64 -10.05 2.22 0.49
C LEU A 64 -9.54 0.78 0.69
N ALA A 65 -10.43 -0.21 0.63
CA ALA A 65 -10.07 -1.62 0.71
C ALA A 65 -9.12 -2.04 -0.43
N GLY A 66 -9.44 -1.71 -1.69
CA GLY A 66 -8.59 -2.04 -2.83
C GLY A 66 -7.23 -1.35 -2.80
N THR A 67 -7.19 -0.11 -2.29
CA THR A 67 -5.97 0.66 -2.08
C THR A 67 -5.09 0.01 -1.01
N TYR A 68 -5.68 -0.34 0.13
CA TYR A 68 -4.99 -1.03 1.21
C TYR A 68 -4.41 -2.37 0.75
N MET A 69 -5.21 -3.17 0.05
CA MET A 69 -4.75 -4.46 -0.51
C MET A 69 -3.61 -4.28 -1.51
N SER A 70 -3.67 -3.26 -2.35
CA SER A 70 -2.58 -2.92 -3.28
C SER A 70 -1.29 -2.58 -2.54
N ALA A 71 -1.37 -1.79 -1.45
CA ALA A 71 -0.21 -1.45 -0.61
C ALA A 71 0.36 -2.69 0.11
N CYS A 72 -0.49 -3.61 0.59
CA CYS A 72 -0.06 -4.88 1.17
C CYS A 72 0.74 -5.72 0.18
N GLN A 73 0.23 -5.88 -1.05
CA GLN A 73 0.89 -6.65 -2.09
C GLN A 73 2.24 -6.04 -2.52
N LEU A 74 2.31 -4.71 -2.66
CA LEU A 74 3.58 -4.03 -2.93
C LEU A 74 4.59 -4.21 -1.79
N ARG A 75 4.12 -4.16 -0.54
CA ARG A 75 4.96 -4.38 0.65
C ARG A 75 5.50 -5.81 0.69
N GLU A 76 4.68 -6.82 0.47
CA GLU A 76 5.09 -8.24 0.41
C GLU A 76 6.16 -8.47 -0.66
N GLN A 77 6.05 -7.76 -1.78
CA GLN A 77 7.03 -7.80 -2.87
C GLN A 77 8.22 -6.85 -2.68
N LYS A 78 8.31 -6.18 -1.52
CA LYS A 78 9.40 -5.26 -1.13
C LYS A 78 9.51 -3.99 -1.97
N TYR A 79 8.43 -3.56 -2.64
CA TYR A 79 8.33 -2.24 -3.28
C TYR A 79 8.04 -1.17 -2.22
N TRP A 80 8.99 -0.97 -1.29
CA TRP A 80 8.79 -0.18 -0.08
C TRP A 80 8.40 1.27 -0.33
N CYS A 81 8.96 1.91 -1.36
CA CYS A 81 8.67 3.30 -1.70
C CYS A 81 7.21 3.46 -2.15
N ASP A 82 6.76 2.63 -3.09
CA ASP A 82 5.40 2.66 -3.62
C ASP A 82 4.39 2.26 -2.55
N ALA A 83 4.69 1.22 -1.76
CA ALA A 83 3.86 0.81 -0.63
C ALA A 83 3.69 1.95 0.38
N ALA A 84 4.79 2.62 0.78
CA ALA A 84 4.74 3.74 1.71
C ALA A 84 3.91 4.92 1.19
N ALA A 85 3.98 5.21 -0.10
CA ALA A 85 3.19 6.26 -0.74
C ALA A 85 1.69 5.91 -0.76
N ILE A 86 1.35 4.66 -1.11
CA ILE A 86 -0.05 4.23 -1.14
C ILE A 86 -0.62 4.13 0.28
N TYR A 87 0.14 3.67 1.28
CA TYR A 87 -0.33 3.69 2.67
C TYR A 87 -0.61 5.12 3.17
N LEU A 88 0.11 6.14 2.69
CA LEU A 88 -0.24 7.52 2.99
C LEU A 88 -1.62 7.88 2.40
N ASP A 89 -1.88 7.53 1.13
CA ASP A 89 -3.19 7.73 0.50
C ASP A 89 -4.31 6.99 1.29
N VAL A 90 -4.05 5.77 1.78
CA VAL A 90 -5.00 5.02 2.65
C VAL A 90 -5.29 5.80 3.93
N VAL A 91 -4.25 6.30 4.61
CA VAL A 91 -4.39 7.06 5.86
C VAL A 91 -5.22 8.33 5.63
N GLU A 92 -4.92 9.09 4.58
CA GLU A 92 -5.63 10.31 4.24
C GLU A 92 -7.11 10.04 3.91
N LEU A 93 -7.38 8.99 3.13
CA LEU A 93 -8.74 8.61 2.78
C LEU A 93 -9.52 8.11 4.00
N SER A 94 -8.91 7.25 4.83
CA SER A 94 -9.49 6.79 6.10
C SER A 94 -9.89 7.95 7.01
N LEU A 95 -9.02 8.95 7.15
CA LEU A 95 -9.34 10.14 7.95
C LEU A 95 -10.46 10.97 7.33
N THR A 96 -10.49 11.08 6.00
CA THR A 96 -11.52 11.86 5.28
C THR A 96 -12.91 11.26 5.42
N ILE A 97 -13.02 9.93 5.50
CA ILE A 97 -14.31 9.22 5.57
C ILE A 97 -14.62 8.64 6.96
N ASP A 98 -13.81 8.98 7.96
CA ASP A 98 -13.91 8.48 9.35
C ASP A 98 -13.92 6.94 9.44
N GLU A 99 -13.04 6.28 8.68
CA GLU A 99 -12.90 4.82 8.64
C GLU A 99 -11.66 4.36 9.42
N ALA A 100 -11.90 3.94 10.67
CA ALA A 100 -10.86 3.51 11.60
C ALA A 100 -10.25 2.14 11.25
N PHE A 101 -10.99 1.26 10.56
CA PHE A 101 -10.57 -0.14 10.34
C PHE A 101 -9.20 -0.25 9.67
N PHE A 102 -8.93 0.56 8.64
CA PHE A 102 -7.66 0.54 7.90
C PHE A 102 -6.62 1.51 8.43
N LEU A 103 -7.03 2.48 9.26
CA LEU A 103 -6.22 3.66 9.58
C LEU A 103 -4.93 3.29 10.33
N ASN A 104 -5.05 2.58 11.45
CA ASN A 104 -3.92 2.28 12.30
C ASN A 104 -2.98 1.25 11.64
N ASP A 105 -3.56 0.25 10.98
CA ASP A 105 -2.82 -0.74 10.20
C ASP A 105 -2.01 -0.09 9.08
N ALA A 106 -2.59 0.87 8.37
CA ALA A 106 -1.90 1.61 7.31
C ALA A 106 -0.78 2.49 7.87
N ARG A 107 -0.98 3.17 9.02
CA ARG A 107 0.09 3.93 9.69
C ARG A 107 1.26 3.03 10.08
N LEU A 108 0.96 1.88 10.71
CA LEU A 108 1.97 0.93 11.15
C LEU A 108 2.72 0.34 9.94
N SER A 109 2.00 -0.06 8.91
CA SER A 109 2.58 -0.59 7.67
C SER A 109 3.44 0.44 6.94
N ARG A 110 3.05 1.72 6.93
CA ARG A 110 3.85 2.81 6.38
C ARG A 110 5.14 3.01 7.17
N ALA A 111 5.07 2.99 8.51
CA ALA A 111 6.25 3.08 9.36
C ALA A 111 7.24 1.94 9.05
N VAL A 112 6.77 0.70 8.90
CA VAL A 112 7.61 -0.44 8.48
C VAL A 112 8.28 -0.19 7.13
N CYS A 113 7.54 0.33 6.14
CA CYS A 113 8.12 0.65 4.83
C CYS A 113 9.20 1.73 4.93
N LEU A 114 8.97 2.79 5.71
CA LEU A 114 9.93 3.87 5.93
C LEU A 114 11.20 3.39 6.67
N LYS A 115 11.05 2.46 7.64
CA LYS A 115 12.17 1.81 8.31
C LYS A 115 13.03 1.02 7.32
N ASN A 116 12.41 0.22 6.45
CA ASN A 116 13.12 -0.55 5.41
C ASN A 116 13.81 0.34 4.36
N LEU A 117 13.30 1.55 4.11
CA LEU A 117 13.93 2.56 3.25
C LEU A 117 15.04 3.35 3.93
N GLY A 118 15.28 3.17 5.24
CA GLY A 118 16.24 3.97 6.01
C GLY A 118 15.80 5.42 6.25
N ARG A 119 14.52 5.77 6.06
CA ARG A 119 13.97 7.13 6.25
C ARG A 119 13.60 7.38 7.71
N ILE A 120 14.60 7.33 8.60
CA ILE A 120 14.42 7.27 10.07
C ILE A 120 13.58 8.45 10.62
N THR A 121 13.81 9.68 10.15
CA THR A 121 13.06 10.84 10.66
C THR A 121 11.55 10.74 10.37
N GLU A 122 11.19 10.23 9.20
CA GLU A 122 9.79 10.05 8.81
C GLU A 122 9.18 8.84 9.48
N TYR A 123 9.97 7.77 9.61
CA TYR A 123 9.60 6.58 10.37
C TYR A 123 9.18 6.93 11.81
N GLU A 124 10.01 7.68 12.56
CA GLU A 124 9.68 8.07 13.95
C GLU A 124 8.41 8.93 14.01
N ARG A 125 8.24 9.84 13.05
CA ARG A 125 7.04 10.68 12.96
C ARG A 125 5.78 9.86 12.71
N GLU A 126 5.84 8.85 11.84
CA GLU A 126 4.69 8.00 11.56
C GLU A 126 4.42 7.01 12.69
N LYS A 127 5.47 6.43 13.29
CA LYS A 127 5.37 5.57 14.47
C LYS A 127 4.64 6.27 15.62
N ALA A 128 4.96 7.53 15.89
CA ALA A 128 4.32 8.32 16.94
C ALA A 128 2.80 8.52 16.75
N LYS A 129 2.27 8.31 15.54
CA LYS A 129 0.83 8.40 15.23
C LYS A 129 0.11 7.07 15.36
N VAL A 130 0.83 5.96 15.56
CA VAL A 130 0.25 4.63 15.71
C VAL A 130 -0.12 4.41 17.18
N PRO A 131 -1.39 4.08 17.50
CA PRO A 131 -1.77 3.69 18.85
C PRO A 131 -0.95 2.49 19.35
N ALA A 132 -0.51 2.52 20.62
CA ALA A 132 0.43 1.54 21.17
C ALA A 132 -0.07 0.08 21.12
N ASP A 133 -1.39 -0.12 21.12
CA ASP A 133 -2.06 -1.42 21.03
C ASP A 133 -2.22 -1.94 19.59
N THR A 134 -1.80 -1.17 18.59
CA THR A 134 -1.90 -1.58 17.19
C THR A 134 -0.95 -2.74 16.91
N THR A 135 -1.49 -3.84 16.40
CA THR A 135 -0.74 -5.02 15.97
C THR A 135 -1.13 -5.34 14.52
N ILE A 136 -0.14 -5.60 13.67
CA ILE A 136 -0.38 -6.07 12.30
C ILE A 136 0.35 -7.38 12.04
N LEU A 137 -0.24 -8.24 11.21
CA LEU A 137 0.43 -9.43 10.69
C LEU A 137 1.16 -9.05 9.40
N ILE A 138 2.48 -9.24 9.37
CA ILE A 138 3.32 -9.06 8.17
C ILE A 138 4.20 -10.30 8.04
N ASP A 139 4.15 -10.96 6.88
CA ASP A 139 4.97 -12.15 6.58
C ASP A 139 4.83 -13.27 7.64
N GLY A 140 3.63 -13.43 8.21
CA GLY A 140 3.37 -14.43 9.26
C GLY A 140 3.92 -14.04 10.65
N VAL A 141 4.47 -12.83 10.80
CA VAL A 141 4.97 -12.28 12.06
C VAL A 141 4.01 -11.20 12.55
N ASN A 142 3.63 -11.26 13.82
CA ASN A 142 2.88 -10.18 14.46
C ASN A 142 3.86 -9.05 14.79
N TRP A 143 3.67 -7.90 14.16
CA TRP A 143 4.39 -6.67 14.45
C TRP A 143 3.56 -5.79 15.37
N ARG A 144 4.13 -5.43 16.51
CA ARG A 144 3.59 -4.39 17.40
C ARG A 144 4.34 -3.08 17.19
N VAL A 145 3.72 -1.98 17.59
CA VAL A 145 4.40 -0.67 17.62
C VAL A 145 5.69 -0.71 18.45
N GLU A 146 5.72 -1.54 19.48
CA GLU A 146 6.87 -1.77 20.36
C GLU A 146 8.01 -2.55 19.67
N ASP A 147 7.70 -3.37 18.66
CA ASP A 147 8.68 -4.15 17.88
C ASP A 147 9.33 -3.32 16.75
N LEU A 148 8.83 -2.11 16.50
CA LEU A 148 9.38 -1.19 15.51
C LEU A 148 10.61 -0.46 16.03
#